data_AF-A0A920P1N4-F1
#
_entry.id   AF-A0A920P1N4-F1
#
_cell.length_a   1.000
_cell.length_b   1.000
_cell.length_c   1.000
_cell.angle_alpha   90.00
_cell.angle_beta   90.00
_cell.angle_gamma   90.00
#
_symmetry.space_group_name_H-M   'P 1'
#
loop_
_entity.id
_entity.type
_entity.pdbx_description
1 polymer ?
#
loop_
_entity_poly.entity_id
_entity_poly.type
_entity_poly.pdbx_seq_one_letter_code
_entity_poly.pdbx_strand_id
1 'polypeptide(L)' 'MEKEVLVIVDLKEGKLEKFMGWMQSDEGMSVRKSAAHPEKTIGAVKPDKSGVMFKVFVHNMEKMKEMVSGKKTNWKTNL' A
#
# COMPACT_ATOMS: atom_id res chain seq x y z
N MET A 1 14.23 9.74 -10.51
CA MET A 1 14.09 10.76 -9.44
C MET A 1 13.11 10.22 -8.42
N GLU A 2 13.51 10.14 -7.15
CA GLU A 2 12.66 9.67 -6.04
C GLU A 2 11.59 10.74 -5.74
N LYS A 3 10.35 10.32 -5.48
CA LYS A 3 9.23 11.21 -5.11
C LYS A 3 8.57 10.72 -3.84
N GLU A 4 8.19 11.66 -2.99
CA GLU A 4 7.35 11.37 -1.83
C GLU A 4 5.87 11.42 -2.24
N VAL A 5 5.13 10.36 -1.97
CA VAL A 5 3.70 10.25 -2.29
C VAL A 5 2.94 9.85 -1.04
N LEU A 6 1.84 10.57 -0.76
CA LEU A 6 0.89 10.20 0.27
C LEU A 6 -0.14 9.23 -0.32
N VAL A 7 -0.30 8.07 0.31
CA VAL A 7 -1.31 7.06 -0.06
C VAL A 7 -2.25 6.89 1.11
N ILE A 8 -3.55 6.94 0.83
CA ILE A 8 -4.61 6.68 1.81
C ILE A 8 -5.37 5.46 1.33
N VAL A 9 -5.52 4.49 2.21
CA VAL A 9 -6.30 3.27 2.00
C VAL A 9 -7.44 3.27 2.99
N ASP A 10 -8.66 3.44 2.50
CA ASP A 10 -9.86 3.16 3.29
C ASP A 10 -10.17 1.67 3.22
N LEU A 11 -10.47 1.09 4.37
CA LEU A 11 -10.69 -0.33 4.58
C LEU A 11 -12.13 -0.55 5.03
N LYS A 12 -12.76 -1.63 4.54
CA LYS A 12 -14.00 -2.10 5.16
C LYS A 12 -13.70 -2.64 6.56
N GLU A 13 -14.75 -2.68 7.38
CA GLU A 13 -14.68 -3.24 8.73
C GLU A 13 -14.07 -4.65 8.74
N GLY A 14 -13.17 -4.89 9.70
CA GLY A 14 -12.50 -6.19 9.87
C GLY A 14 -11.43 -6.52 8.82
N LYS A 15 -11.07 -5.62 7.89
CA LYS A 15 -10.07 -5.91 6.83
C LYS A 15 -8.63 -5.52 7.18
N LEU A 16 -8.41 -4.76 8.25
CA LEU A 16 -7.09 -4.25 8.62
C LEU A 16 -6.05 -5.37 8.78
N GLU A 17 -6.35 -6.41 9.54
CA GLU A 17 -5.40 -7.50 9.81
C GLU A 17 -5.01 -8.24 8.53
N LYS A 18 -6.00 -8.53 7.67
CA LYS A 18 -5.77 -9.14 6.37
C LYS A 18 -4.90 -8.26 5.46
N PHE A 19 -5.18 -6.95 5.45
CA PHE A 19 -4.40 -5.98 4.68
C PHE A 19 -2.96 -5.91 5.17
N MET A 20 -2.74 -5.79 6.48
CA MET A 20 -1.40 -5.72 7.07
C MET A 20 -0.63 -7.03 6.88
N GLY A 21 -1.30 -8.18 6.97
CA GLY A 21 -0.71 -9.49 6.67
C GLY A 21 -0.21 -9.59 5.22
N TRP A 22 -1.00 -9.11 4.24
CA TRP A 22 -0.54 -9.05 2.86
C TRP A 22 0.61 -8.05 2.68
N MET A 23 0.57 -6.88 3.32
CA MET A 23 1.65 -5.89 3.24
C MET A 23 2.98 -6.47 3.72
N GLN A 24 2.97 -7.36 4.71
CA GLN A 24 4.16 -8.02 5.27
C GLN A 24 4.56 -9.30 4.54
N SER A 25 3.74 -9.83 3.63
CA SER A 25 4.05 -11.05 2.90
C SER A 25 5.12 -10.83 1.83
N ASP A 26 5.76 -11.92 1.37
CA ASP A 26 6.74 -11.87 0.28
C ASP A 26 6.13 -11.32 -1.02
N GLU A 27 4.89 -11.68 -1.31
CA GLU A 27 4.14 -11.17 -2.46
C GLU A 27 3.94 -9.65 -2.34
N GLY A 28 3.40 -9.18 -1.21
CA GLY A 28 3.16 -7.76 -0.99
C GLY A 28 4.46 -6.96 -1.00
N MET A 29 5.54 -7.51 -0.43
CA MET A 29 6.87 -6.91 -0.48
C MET A 29 7.43 -6.81 -1.91
N SER A 30 7.31 -7.87 -2.70
CA SER A 30 7.77 -7.89 -4.10
C SER A 30 7.03 -6.84 -4.94
N VAL A 31 5.71 -6.77 -4.80
CA VAL A 31 4.87 -5.76 -5.47
C VAL A 31 5.29 -4.35 -5.06
N ARG A 32 5.46 -4.07 -3.76
CA ARG A 32 5.85 -2.73 -3.29
C ARG A 32 7.25 -2.32 -3.76
N LYS A 33 8.22 -3.24 -3.77
CA LYS A 33 9.59 -2.98 -4.28
C LYS A 33 9.62 -2.60 -5.76
N SER A 34 8.64 -3.04 -6.55
CA SER A 34 8.54 -2.69 -7.98
C SER A 34 8.23 -1.19 -8.22
N ALA A 35 7.63 -0.50 -7.25
CA ALA A 35 7.22 0.89 -7.35
C ALA A 35 7.97 1.85 -6.41
N ALA A 36 8.36 1.37 -5.23
CA ALA A 36 8.84 2.19 -4.13
C ALA A 36 9.93 1.50 -3.30
N HIS A 37 10.44 2.24 -2.31
CA HIS A 37 11.33 1.80 -1.24
C HIS A 37 10.52 1.48 0.03
N PRO A 38 10.13 0.21 0.28
CA PRO A 38 9.33 -0.15 1.44
C PRO A 38 10.03 0.16 2.77
N GLU A 39 11.35 0.03 2.79
CA GLU A 39 12.20 0.29 3.95
C GLU A 39 12.19 1.75 4.40
N LYS A 40 11.90 2.69 3.48
CA LYS A 40 11.75 4.12 3.79
C LYS A 40 10.31 4.50 4.11
N THR A 41 9.35 3.62 3.85
CA THR A 41 7.92 3.94 3.95
C THR A 41 7.49 4.09 5.41
N ILE A 42 6.79 5.18 5.72
CA ILE A 42 6.21 5.44 7.04
C ILE A 42 4.71 5.17 6.96
N GLY A 43 4.22 4.25 7.79
CA GLY A 43 2.81 3.87 7.87
C GLY A 43 2.14 4.35 9.16
N ALA A 44 0.85 4.69 9.07
CA ALA A 44 0.00 4.99 10.22
C ALA A 44 -1.38 4.37 10.02
N VAL A 45 -1.97 3.82 11.08
CA VAL A 45 -3.34 3.26 11.05
C VAL A 45 -4.28 4.27 11.70
N LYS A 46 -5.47 4.47 11.13
CA LYS A 46 -6.50 5.30 11.76
C LYS A 46 -6.91 4.71 13.12
N PRO A 47 -7.23 5.53 14.15
CA PRO A 47 -7.61 5.01 15.48
C PRO A 47 -8.82 4.06 15.46
N ASP A 48 -9.76 4.29 14.54
CA ASP A 48 -10.95 3.46 14.32
C ASP A 48 -10.69 2.20 13.47
N LYS A 49 -9.43 1.96 13.06
CA LYS A 49 -9.01 0.86 12.18
C LYS A 49 -9.69 0.83 10.81
N SER A 50 -10.35 1.92 10.39
CA SER A 50 -11.05 2.02 9.10
C SER A 50 -10.12 2.35 7.93
N GLY A 51 -8.82 2.47 8.17
CA GLY A 51 -7.87 2.80 7.11
C GLY A 51 -6.43 2.93 7.55
N VAL A 52 -5.56 3.04 6.55
CA VAL A 52 -4.11 3.17 6.70
C VAL A 52 -3.61 4.29 5.79
N MET A 53 -2.65 5.06 6.29
CA MET A 53 -1.93 6.10 5.57
C MET A 53 -0.48 5.70 5.40
N PHE A 54 0.10 5.97 4.22
CA PHE A 54 1.51 5.74 3.95
C PHE A 54 2.16 6.98 3.33
N LYS A 55 3.29 7.41 3.91
CA LYS A 55 4.27 8.24 3.21
C LYS A 55 5.23 7.32 2.48
N VAL A 56 5.14 7.27 1.15
CA VAL A 56 5.85 6.33 0.28
C VAL A 56 6.93 7.04 -0.52
N PHE A 57 8.12 6.45 -0.57
CA PHE A 57 9.25 6.93 -1.37
C PHE A 57 9.30 6.16 -2.70
N VAL A 58 8.75 6.77 -3.74
CA VAL A 58 8.47 6.14 -5.04
C VAL A 58 9.63 6.38 -5.99
N HIS A 59 10.17 5.29 -6.56
CA HIS A 59 11.17 5.34 -7.64
C HIS A 59 10.55 5.07 -9.03
N ASN A 60 9.35 4.47 -9.08
CA ASN A 60 8.58 4.23 -10.31
C ASN A 60 7.11 4.66 -10.17
N MET A 61 6.80 5.86 -10.66
CA MET A 61 5.45 6.45 -10.57
C MET A 61 4.41 5.75 -11.43
N GLU A 62 4.78 5.15 -12.57
CA GLU A 62 3.83 4.42 -13.42
C GLU A 62 3.33 3.17 -12.71
N LYS A 63 4.25 2.41 -12.11
CA LYS A 63 3.92 1.25 -11.27
C LYS A 63 3.09 1.65 -10.06
N MET A 64 3.42 2.78 -9.43
CA MET A 64 2.63 3.28 -8.30
C MET A 64 1.19 3.62 -8.71
N LYS A 65 0.98 4.30 -9.84
CA LYS A 65 -0.34 4.61 -10.38
C LYS A 65 -1.12 3.34 -10.75
N GLU A 66 -0.44 2.37 -11.36
CA GLU A 66 -1.01 1.06 -11.67
C GLU A 66 -1.50 0.35 -10.39
N MET A 67 -0.66 0.33 -9.34
CA MET A 67 -1.00 -0.26 -8.05
C MET A 67 -2.23 0.39 -7.42
N VAL A 68 -2.27 1.72 -7.25
CA VAL A 68 -3.40 2.41 -6.58
C VAL A 68 -4.69 2.39 -7.41
N SER A 69 -4.58 2.32 -8.75
CA SER A 69 -5.75 2.21 -9.62
C SER A 69 -6.48 0.87 -9.42
N GLY A 70 -5.80 -0.18 -8.94
CA GLY A 70 -6.35 -1.51 -8.74
C GLY A 70 -6.65 -2.27 -10.03
N LYS A 71 -6.11 -1.84 -11.17
CA LYS A 71 -6.34 -2.47 -12.48
C LYS A 71 -5.59 -3.80 -12.69
N LYS A 72 -4.63 -4.16 -11.82
CA LYS A 72 -3.77 -5.35 -12.02
C LYS A 72 -3.68 -6.33 -10.85
N THR A 73 -4.38 -6.12 -9.74
CA THR A 73 -4.18 -6.99 -8.57
C THR A 73 -5.46 -7.20 -7.76
N ASN A 74 -5.73 -8.46 -7.46
CA ASN A 74 -6.85 -8.96 -6.66
C ASN A 74 -6.82 -8.54 -5.16
N TRP A 75 -6.08 -7.49 -4.78
CA TRP A 75 -6.12 -6.99 -3.39
C TRP A 75 -7.38 -6.16 -3.12
N LYS A 76 -7.97 -5.49 -4.13
CA LYS A 76 -9.21 -4.72 -3.96
C LYS A 76 -10.44 -5.58 -3.65
N THR A 77 -10.47 -6.85 -4.06
CA THR A 77 -11.54 -7.78 -3.65
C THR A 77 -11.39 -8.24 -2.19
N ASN A 78 -10.24 -7.94 -1.56
CA ASN A 78 -9.92 -8.31 -0.19
C ASN A 78 -9.91 -7.14 0.81
N LEU A 79 -10.12 -5.90 0.34
CA LEU A 79 -10.37 -4.70 1.15
C LEU A 79 -11.84 -4.28 1.17
#